data_AF-A0A1Q7T1A9-F1
#
_entry.id   AF-A0A1Q7T1A9-F1
#
_cell.length_a   1.000
_cell.length_b   1.000
_cell.length_c   1.000
_cell.angle_alpha   90.00
_cell.angle_beta   90.00
_cell.angle_gamma   90.00
#
_symmetry.space_group_name_H-M   'P 1'
#
loop_
_entity.id
_entity.type
_entity.pdbx_description
1 polymer ?
#
loop_
_entity_poly.entity_id
_entity_poly.type
_entity_poly.pdbx_seq_one_letter_code
_entity_poly.pdbx_strand_id
1 'polypeptide(L)'
;LQIASIATVDERLSSPSVFNITDRLPIFSYLVNSNRIRWYRVIMRYFLQCHRELYRYQLTAQEVRDAVRAAFDAEYTLEQCQNDLAALKEWGNVTTIYDSSRATSIASFLSPALLYQATPEAIAIETFLDEQTRANMGKGSLRQGDLPHLWKTLQELDENLTATGIETINSREMAEEWQRAFEVWNTMAREAAQYLANMLQAAQQGRPDFEAYQSYKAAVVAYVHGFAQALTQYSRRIRTLLASWHETGKKERLVEIIAQHLEPPAPTLESRSTEDDLLQEARNQVEAMMNWFALGKNADSFRRNALAEVDKVVRRASVLSASIRPNANYAANLHMLAQQLLRANNGETAQQLFSLAFANLLPVHLPESLAGTPSATYDATEGSAWQEPPDVNLRLRPISRANRGDHPLEDPVIDNRT
;
A
#
# COMPACT_ATOMS: atom_id res chain seq x y z
N LEU A 1 68.12 -28.45 30.07
CA LEU A 1 67.67 -27.72 28.85
C LEU A 1 66.22 -28.11 28.60
N GLN A 2 65.38 -27.09 28.40
CA GLN A 2 63.91 -27.09 28.34
C GLN A 2 63.29 -28.17 27.44
N ILE A 3 62.18 -28.76 27.90
CA ILE A 3 61.08 -29.18 27.02
C ILE A 3 59.85 -28.45 27.54
N ALA A 4 59.40 -27.44 26.80
CA ALA A 4 58.23 -26.65 27.10
C ALA A 4 56.96 -27.38 26.62
N SER A 5 56.00 -27.51 27.52
CA SER A 5 54.64 -27.98 27.24
C SER A 5 53.93 -27.03 26.26
N ILE A 6 53.45 -27.59 25.16
CA ILE A 6 52.56 -26.93 24.22
C ILE A 6 51.16 -26.94 24.85
N ALA A 7 50.71 -25.79 25.33
CA ALA A 7 49.32 -25.59 25.72
C ALA A 7 48.46 -25.50 24.45
N THR A 8 47.54 -26.45 24.31
CA THR A 8 46.44 -26.41 23.33
C THR A 8 45.50 -25.27 23.71
N VAL A 9 45.57 -24.16 22.98
CA VAL A 9 44.56 -23.10 23.03
C VAL A 9 43.34 -23.61 22.27
N ASP A 10 42.29 -23.92 23.04
CA ASP A 10 40.95 -24.24 22.56
C ASP A 10 40.33 -22.95 21.99
N GLU A 11 40.57 -22.68 20.71
CA GLU A 11 39.96 -21.58 19.95
C GLU A 11 38.46 -21.89 19.76
N ARG A 12 37.68 -21.63 20.80
CA ARG A 12 36.22 -21.57 20.69
C ARG A 12 35.86 -20.37 19.80
N LEU A 13 35.56 -20.67 18.54
CA LEU A 13 34.91 -19.78 17.58
C LEU A 13 33.58 -19.28 18.16
N SER A 14 33.63 -18.21 18.96
CA SER A 14 32.45 -17.41 19.27
C SER A 14 32.13 -16.59 18.02
N SER A 15 31.12 -17.02 17.26
CA SER A 15 30.48 -16.16 16.27
C SER A 15 29.85 -14.99 17.03
N PRO A 16 30.26 -13.73 16.81
CA PRO A 16 29.61 -12.60 17.46
C PRO A 16 28.17 -12.55 16.96
N SER A 17 27.20 -12.71 17.86
CA SER A 17 25.79 -12.48 17.54
C SER A 17 25.65 -11.06 16.99
N VAL A 18 25.27 -10.96 15.71
CA VAL A 18 25.14 -9.68 14.97
C VAL A 18 23.93 -8.87 15.46
N PHE A 19 23.10 -9.45 16.35
CA PHE A 19 21.89 -8.84 16.90
C PHE A 19 22.05 -8.50 18.38
N ASN A 20 22.75 -7.40 18.68
CA ASN A 20 22.48 -6.65 19.90
C ASN A 20 21.29 -5.73 19.64
N ILE A 21 20.12 -6.08 20.20
CA ILE A 21 18.82 -5.42 19.93
C ILE A 21 18.83 -3.91 20.24
N THR A 22 19.72 -3.45 21.12
CA THR A 22 19.85 -2.05 21.53
C THR A 22 20.94 -1.26 20.80
N ASP A 23 21.82 -1.90 20.05
CA ASP A 23 22.91 -1.23 19.34
C ASP A 23 22.51 -0.89 17.90
N ARG A 24 23.32 -0.04 17.25
CA ARG A 24 23.13 0.27 15.83
C ARG A 24 23.30 -1.00 15.00
N LEU A 25 22.22 -1.44 14.36
CA LEU A 25 22.18 -2.63 13.50
C LEU A 25 22.78 -2.32 12.11
N PRO A 26 24.03 -2.73 11.81
CA PRO A 26 24.69 -2.36 10.56
C PRO A 26 24.00 -2.94 9.33
N ILE A 27 23.28 -4.06 9.49
CA ILE A 27 22.56 -4.75 8.43
C ILE A 27 21.53 -3.87 7.72
N PHE A 28 20.93 -2.89 8.40
CA PHE A 28 19.97 -1.96 7.77
C PHE A 28 20.65 -0.81 7.00
N SER A 29 21.98 -0.71 7.01
CA SER A 29 22.69 0.46 6.43
C SER A 29 22.47 0.61 4.92
N TYR A 30 22.27 -0.49 4.19
CA TYR A 30 22.00 -0.44 2.75
C TYR A 30 20.64 0.20 2.39
N LEU A 31 19.72 0.28 3.37
CA LEU A 31 18.40 0.91 3.22
C LEU A 31 18.44 2.42 3.46
N VAL A 32 19.47 2.92 4.17
CA VAL A 32 19.53 4.31 4.66
C VAL A 32 20.59 5.17 3.95
N ASN A 33 21.58 4.55 3.31
CA ASN A 33 22.73 5.26 2.72
C ASN A 33 22.39 6.09 1.45
N SER A 34 22.33 7.42 1.58
CA SER A 34 21.71 8.35 0.62
C SER A 34 22.16 8.25 -0.85
N ASN A 35 23.42 7.89 -1.12
CA ASN A 35 23.96 8.06 -2.48
C ASN A 35 23.92 6.79 -3.34
N ARG A 36 23.80 5.59 -2.74
CA ARG A 36 23.85 4.31 -3.47
C ARG A 36 22.72 3.32 -3.12
N ILE A 37 21.72 3.72 -2.31
CA ILE A 37 20.55 2.89 -1.91
C ILE A 37 19.99 2.09 -3.09
N ARG A 38 19.73 2.73 -4.24
CA ARG A 38 19.05 2.08 -5.37
C ARG A 38 19.82 0.86 -5.89
N TRP A 39 21.14 0.97 -6.04
CA TRP A 39 21.99 -0.14 -6.49
C TRP A 39 22.00 -1.26 -5.43
N TYR A 40 22.15 -0.93 -4.15
CA TYR A 40 22.07 -1.94 -3.08
C TYR A 40 20.72 -2.66 -3.05
N ARG A 41 19.60 -1.94 -3.20
CA ARG A 41 18.26 -2.55 -3.26
C ARG A 41 18.12 -3.50 -4.44
N VAL A 42 18.64 -3.14 -5.61
CA VAL A 42 18.58 -4.00 -6.80
C VAL A 42 19.42 -5.26 -6.59
N ILE A 43 20.62 -5.13 -6.05
CA ILE A 43 21.50 -6.26 -5.72
C ILE A 43 20.82 -7.21 -4.72
N MET A 44 20.28 -6.69 -3.62
CA MET A 44 19.65 -7.50 -2.58
C MET A 44 18.35 -8.16 -3.05
N ARG A 45 17.55 -7.47 -3.87
CA ARG A 45 16.36 -8.08 -4.52
C ARG A 45 16.75 -9.20 -5.48
N TYR A 46 17.87 -9.06 -6.19
CA TYR A 46 18.37 -10.13 -7.07
C TYR A 46 18.80 -11.36 -6.26
N PHE A 47 19.50 -11.17 -5.13
CA PHE A 47 19.78 -12.28 -4.20
C PHE A 47 18.51 -12.98 -3.70
N LEU A 48 17.48 -12.21 -3.31
CA LEU A 48 16.19 -12.75 -2.91
C LEU A 48 15.53 -13.56 -4.04
N GLN A 49 15.56 -13.03 -5.27
CA GLN A 49 15.00 -13.70 -6.45
C GLN A 49 15.71 -15.02 -6.74
N CYS A 50 17.05 -15.03 -6.79
CA CYS A 50 17.83 -16.24 -7.00
C CYS A 50 17.61 -17.28 -5.89
N HIS A 51 17.44 -16.82 -4.64
CA HIS A 51 17.12 -17.68 -3.50
C HIS A 51 15.75 -18.33 -3.62
N ARG A 52 14.71 -17.60 -4.07
CA ARG A 52 13.33 -18.09 -4.14
C ARG A 52 13.00 -18.88 -5.40
N GLU A 53 13.45 -18.40 -6.56
CA GLU A 53 13.02 -18.91 -7.87
C GLU A 53 13.98 -19.96 -8.43
N LEU A 54 15.27 -19.79 -8.19
CA LEU A 54 16.32 -20.61 -8.81
C LEU A 54 17.01 -21.55 -7.81
N TYR A 55 16.72 -21.44 -6.51
CA TYR A 55 17.43 -22.12 -5.43
C TYR A 55 18.96 -21.97 -5.53
N ARG A 56 19.41 -20.83 -6.06
CA ARG A 56 20.83 -20.50 -6.25
C ARG A 56 21.27 -19.50 -5.19
N TYR A 57 22.09 -19.98 -4.26
CA TYR A 57 22.51 -19.22 -3.07
C TYR A 57 23.87 -18.51 -3.23
N GLN A 58 24.66 -18.91 -4.22
CA GLN A 58 26.00 -18.40 -4.46
C GLN A 58 26.07 -17.76 -5.84
N LEU A 59 26.50 -16.49 -5.89
CA LEU A 59 26.58 -15.68 -7.09
C LEU A 59 27.98 -15.11 -7.26
N THR A 60 28.45 -15.01 -8.49
CA THR A 60 29.67 -14.29 -8.83
C THR A 60 29.40 -12.79 -8.95
N ALA A 61 30.43 -11.95 -8.77
CA ALA A 61 30.31 -10.51 -9.00
C ALA A 61 29.89 -10.17 -10.44
N GLN A 62 30.23 -11.01 -11.42
CA GLN A 62 29.82 -10.83 -12.81
C GLN A 62 28.31 -11.01 -12.98
N GLU A 63 27.73 -12.06 -12.39
CA GLU A 63 26.29 -12.33 -12.44
C GLU A 63 25.47 -11.24 -11.75
N VAL A 64 25.94 -10.76 -10.58
CA VAL A 64 25.28 -9.64 -9.88
C VAL A 64 25.32 -8.37 -10.74
N ARG A 65 26.48 -8.06 -11.34
CA ARG A 65 26.63 -6.89 -12.23
C ARG A 65 25.71 -6.98 -13.45
N ASP A 66 25.63 -8.14 -14.09
CA ASP A 66 24.76 -8.33 -15.26
C ASP A 66 23.27 -8.20 -14.90
N ALA A 67 22.86 -8.68 -13.73
CA ALA A 67 21.50 -8.49 -13.24
C ALA A 67 21.17 -7.01 -12.96
N VAL A 68 22.09 -6.27 -12.34
CA VAL A 68 21.90 -4.82 -12.11
C VAL A 68 21.83 -4.06 -13.43
N ARG A 69 22.65 -4.43 -14.42
CA ARG A 69 22.60 -3.84 -15.78
C ARG A 69 21.27 -4.06 -16.47
N ALA A 70 20.74 -5.27 -16.37
CA ALA A 70 19.46 -5.62 -17.00
C ALA A 70 18.28 -4.93 -16.31
N ALA A 71 18.32 -4.79 -14.98
CA ALA A 71 17.17 -4.32 -14.20
C ALA A 71 17.15 -2.81 -13.94
N PHE A 72 18.30 -2.12 -13.93
CA PHE A 72 18.37 -0.76 -13.41
C PHE A 72 19.35 0.17 -14.15
N ASP A 73 20.62 -0.22 -14.32
CA ASP A 73 21.67 0.69 -14.80
C ASP A 73 22.63 -0.01 -15.77
N ALA A 74 22.43 0.21 -17.07
CA ALA A 74 23.17 -0.46 -18.13
C ALA A 74 24.69 -0.15 -18.15
N GLU A 75 25.12 0.99 -17.58
CA GLU A 75 26.53 1.40 -17.56
C GLU A 75 27.29 0.85 -16.34
N TYR A 76 26.59 0.17 -15.43
CA TYR A 76 27.14 -0.31 -14.15
C TYR A 76 28.39 -1.19 -14.32
N THR A 77 29.53 -0.79 -13.77
CA THR A 77 30.82 -1.47 -14.01
C THR A 77 31.09 -2.62 -13.02
N LEU A 78 31.99 -3.54 -13.39
CA LEU A 78 32.40 -4.63 -12.50
C LEU A 78 33.07 -4.11 -11.22
N GLU A 79 33.88 -3.05 -11.33
CA GLU A 79 34.54 -2.40 -10.21
C GLU A 79 33.52 -1.79 -9.23
N GLN A 80 32.50 -1.11 -9.75
CA GLN A 80 31.39 -0.61 -8.93
C GLN A 80 30.66 -1.74 -8.21
N CYS A 81 30.43 -2.87 -8.90
CA CYS A 81 29.82 -4.05 -8.30
C CYS A 81 30.66 -4.67 -7.18
N GLN A 82 31.98 -4.73 -7.34
CA GLN A 82 32.86 -5.24 -6.30
C GLN A 82 32.88 -4.32 -5.07
N ASN A 83 32.92 -3.01 -5.29
CA ASN A 83 32.83 -2.02 -4.19
C ASN A 83 31.50 -2.11 -3.45
N ASP A 84 30.39 -2.27 -4.18
CA ASP A 84 29.07 -2.39 -3.56
C ASP A 84 28.89 -3.71 -2.79
N LEU A 85 29.40 -4.83 -3.32
CA LEU A 85 29.41 -6.11 -2.62
C LEU A 85 30.33 -6.08 -1.39
N ALA A 86 31.45 -5.35 -1.43
CA ALA A 86 32.32 -5.16 -0.28
C ALA A 86 31.62 -4.37 0.84
N ALA A 87 30.90 -3.29 0.50
CA ALA A 87 30.09 -2.54 1.47
C ALA A 87 28.96 -3.40 2.07
N LEU A 88 28.25 -4.17 1.25
CA LEU A 88 27.21 -5.10 1.72
C LEU A 88 27.79 -6.18 2.65
N LYS A 89 29.01 -6.64 2.39
CA LYS A 89 29.73 -7.56 3.27
C LYS A 89 30.09 -6.94 4.61
N GLU A 90 30.62 -5.70 4.60
CA GLU A 90 30.95 -4.97 5.82
C GLU A 90 29.74 -4.78 6.73
N TRP A 91 28.56 -4.56 6.14
CA TRP A 91 27.30 -4.43 6.86
C TRP A 91 26.66 -5.77 7.28
N GLY A 92 27.26 -6.91 6.94
CA GLY A 92 26.75 -8.23 7.28
C GLY A 92 25.57 -8.71 6.42
N ASN A 93 25.32 -8.08 5.26
CA ASN A 93 24.24 -8.49 4.34
C ASN A 93 24.65 -9.65 3.43
N VAL A 94 25.95 -9.75 3.14
CA VAL A 94 26.52 -10.74 2.20
C VAL A 94 27.79 -11.34 2.79
N THR A 95 27.96 -12.65 2.65
CA THR A 95 29.20 -13.38 2.97
C THR A 95 29.93 -13.76 1.69
N THR A 96 31.25 -13.95 1.81
CA THR A 96 32.09 -14.38 0.69
C THR A 96 32.64 -15.77 0.93
N ILE A 97 32.57 -16.62 -0.09
CA ILE A 97 33.11 -17.98 -0.11
C ILE A 97 34.18 -18.03 -1.19
N TYR A 98 35.30 -18.67 -0.89
CA TYR A 98 36.35 -18.93 -1.87
C TYR A 98 35.96 -20.15 -2.72
N ASP A 99 35.87 -19.95 -4.04
CA ASP A 99 35.68 -21.04 -4.98
C ASP A 99 37.02 -21.75 -5.23
N SER A 100 37.23 -22.88 -4.56
CA SER A 100 38.41 -23.74 -4.77
C SER A 100 38.24 -24.72 -5.93
N SER A 101 37.09 -24.74 -6.61
CA SER A 101 36.76 -25.73 -7.65
C SER A 101 37.35 -25.40 -9.04
N ARG A 102 37.82 -24.17 -9.26
CA ARG A 102 38.39 -23.67 -10.52
C ARG A 102 39.89 -23.37 -10.45
N ALA A 103 40.70 -24.33 -9.99
CA ALA A 103 42.16 -24.21 -10.05
C ALA A 103 42.74 -24.79 -11.37
N THR A 104 42.45 -24.17 -12.52
CA THR A 104 43.02 -24.58 -13.83
C THR A 104 44.30 -23.84 -14.22
N SER A 105 44.80 -22.89 -13.42
CA SER A 105 46.10 -22.21 -13.62
C SER A 105 46.71 -21.66 -12.33
N ILE A 106 48.02 -21.43 -12.31
CA ILE A 106 48.77 -20.85 -11.18
C ILE A 106 48.24 -19.44 -10.81
N ALA A 107 47.76 -18.67 -11.79
CA ALA A 107 47.13 -17.36 -11.56
C ALA A 107 45.75 -17.47 -10.88
N SER A 108 44.97 -18.50 -11.21
CA SER A 108 43.68 -18.82 -10.56
C SER A 108 43.86 -19.27 -9.11
N PHE A 109 45.00 -19.90 -8.80
CA PHE A 109 45.37 -20.31 -7.45
C PHE A 109 45.81 -19.12 -6.56
N LEU A 110 46.48 -18.13 -7.15
CA LEU A 110 46.90 -16.90 -6.44
C LEU A 110 45.75 -15.90 -6.21
N SER A 111 44.65 -16.01 -6.97
CA SER A 111 43.46 -15.15 -6.83
C SER A 111 42.15 -15.95 -6.98
N PRO A 112 41.76 -16.72 -5.95
CA PRO A 112 40.55 -17.55 -6.01
C PRO A 112 39.31 -16.70 -6.28
N ALA A 113 38.43 -17.20 -7.16
CA ALA A 113 37.19 -16.53 -7.50
C ALA A 113 36.29 -16.43 -6.24
N LEU A 114 35.81 -15.22 -5.95
CA LEU A 114 34.93 -14.96 -4.82
C LEU A 114 33.48 -15.21 -5.24
N LEU A 115 32.82 -16.10 -4.51
CA LEU A 115 31.37 -16.26 -4.53
C LEU A 115 30.76 -15.45 -3.39
N TYR A 116 29.61 -14.86 -3.67
CA TYR A 116 28.85 -14.02 -2.75
C TYR A 116 27.54 -14.72 -2.42
N GLN A 117 27.18 -14.71 -1.14
CA GLN A 117 25.95 -15.30 -0.64
C GLN A 117 25.27 -14.31 0.32
N ALA A 118 24.00 -14.01 0.11
CA ALA A 118 23.24 -13.20 1.07
C ALA A 118 23.06 -13.96 2.39
N THR A 119 23.17 -13.26 3.51
CA THR A 119 22.95 -13.84 4.84
C THR A 119 21.47 -14.15 5.07
N PRO A 120 21.12 -15.16 5.90
CA PRO A 120 19.74 -15.47 6.24
C PRO A 120 18.95 -14.26 6.76
N GLU A 121 19.61 -13.42 7.55
CA GLU A 121 19.05 -12.20 8.12
C GLU A 121 18.72 -11.18 7.02
N ALA A 122 19.59 -11.02 6.04
CA ALA A 122 19.36 -10.11 4.92
C ALA A 122 18.24 -10.59 3.99
N ILE A 123 18.14 -11.91 3.78
CA ILE A 123 17.03 -12.53 3.05
C ILE A 123 15.69 -12.36 3.80
N ALA A 124 15.69 -12.47 5.13
CA ALA A 124 14.51 -12.22 5.95
C ALA A 124 14.06 -10.74 5.85
N ILE A 125 15.01 -9.80 5.87
CA ILE A 125 14.71 -8.37 5.68
C ILE A 125 14.11 -8.10 4.29
N GLU A 126 14.72 -8.60 3.21
CA GLU A 126 14.16 -8.39 1.86
C GLU A 126 12.83 -9.13 1.66
N THR A 127 12.64 -10.30 2.29
CA THR A 127 11.34 -10.99 2.33
C THR A 127 10.28 -10.13 2.99
N PHE A 128 10.57 -9.56 4.16
CA PHE A 128 9.68 -8.64 4.85
C PHE A 128 9.35 -7.41 3.98
N LEU A 129 10.35 -6.82 3.33
CA LEU A 129 10.13 -5.66 2.45
C LEU A 129 9.28 -6.01 1.21
N ASP A 130 9.47 -7.17 0.61
CA ASP A 130 8.65 -7.66 -0.50
C ASP A 130 7.20 -7.93 -0.04
N GLU A 131 7.01 -8.54 1.13
CA GLU A 131 5.70 -8.76 1.75
C GLU A 131 4.99 -7.44 2.06
N GLN A 132 5.68 -6.46 2.65
CA GLN A 132 5.10 -5.14 2.87
C GLN A 132 4.76 -4.44 1.54
N THR A 133 5.58 -4.61 0.51
CA THR A 133 5.31 -4.06 -0.83
C THR A 133 4.09 -4.72 -1.44
N ARG A 134 3.95 -6.06 -1.33
CA ARG A 134 2.78 -6.81 -1.79
C ARG A 134 1.52 -6.46 -1.00
N ALA A 135 1.62 -6.32 0.32
CA ALA A 135 0.52 -5.86 1.17
C ALA A 135 0.08 -4.43 0.81
N ASN A 136 1.04 -3.54 0.51
CA ASN A 136 0.76 -2.17 0.07
C ASN A 136 0.22 -2.09 -1.37
N MET A 137 0.66 -2.99 -2.28
CA MET A 137 0.12 -3.12 -3.64
C MET A 137 -1.24 -3.82 -3.65
N GLY A 138 -1.52 -4.65 -2.64
CA GLY A 138 -2.82 -5.20 -2.30
C GLY A 138 -3.80 -4.16 -1.74
N LYS A 139 -3.81 -2.94 -2.29
CA LYS A 139 -4.94 -2.02 -2.17
C LYS A 139 -6.15 -2.66 -2.85
N GLY A 140 -6.91 -3.41 -2.06
CA GLY A 140 -8.16 -4.05 -2.45
C GLY A 140 -8.13 -5.48 -1.94
N SER A 141 -8.67 -5.78 -0.77
CA SER A 141 -10.02 -5.47 -0.32
C SER A 141 -10.09 -5.95 1.11
N LEU A 142 -10.59 -5.14 2.05
CA LEU A 142 -11.24 -5.70 3.23
C LEU A 142 -12.31 -6.64 2.69
N ARG A 143 -12.02 -7.95 2.61
CA ARG A 143 -12.79 -8.83 1.73
C ARG A 143 -14.18 -8.84 2.34
N GLN A 144 -15.20 -8.51 1.54
CA GLN A 144 -16.58 -8.36 2.04
C GLN A 144 -17.10 -9.65 2.72
N GLY A 145 -16.40 -10.79 2.57
CA GLY A 145 -16.66 -12.06 3.24
C GLY A 145 -15.89 -12.33 4.54
N ASP A 146 -14.92 -11.51 4.96
CA ASP A 146 -14.05 -11.83 6.11
C ASP A 146 -14.82 -11.85 7.43
N LEU A 147 -15.68 -10.86 7.71
CA LEU A 147 -16.51 -10.88 8.93
C LEU A 147 -17.56 -12.00 8.94
N PRO A 148 -18.34 -12.21 7.85
CA PRO A 148 -19.24 -13.35 7.77
C PRO A 148 -18.53 -14.69 7.99
N HIS A 149 -17.34 -14.86 7.41
CA HIS A 149 -16.54 -16.07 7.55
C HIS A 149 -16.00 -16.23 8.98
N LEU A 150 -15.40 -15.18 9.54
CA LEU A 150 -14.96 -15.15 10.94
C LEU A 150 -16.11 -15.49 11.90
N TRP A 151 -17.28 -14.91 11.67
CA TRP A 151 -18.48 -15.22 12.46
C TRP A 151 -18.84 -16.71 12.37
N LYS A 152 -18.86 -17.28 11.16
CA LYS A 152 -19.15 -18.71 10.96
C LYS A 152 -18.15 -19.60 11.69
N THR A 153 -16.84 -19.33 11.55
CA THR A 153 -15.79 -20.11 12.22
C THR A 153 -15.88 -20.00 13.74
N LEU A 154 -16.21 -18.83 14.28
CA LEU A 154 -16.42 -18.68 15.72
C LEU A 154 -17.66 -19.45 16.21
N GLN A 155 -18.72 -19.57 15.39
CA GLN A 155 -19.87 -20.40 15.74
C GLN A 155 -19.52 -21.89 15.75
N GLU A 156 -18.78 -22.36 14.73
CA GLU A 156 -18.30 -23.75 14.65
C GLU A 156 -17.41 -24.08 15.88
N LEU A 157 -16.50 -23.17 16.25
CA LEU A 157 -15.69 -23.31 17.46
C LEU A 157 -16.55 -23.32 18.74
N ASP A 158 -17.59 -22.51 18.83
CA ASP A 158 -18.48 -22.49 20.00
C ASP A 158 -19.19 -23.83 20.19
N GLU A 159 -19.69 -24.42 19.10
CA GLU A 159 -20.34 -25.73 19.09
C GLU A 159 -19.36 -26.82 19.51
N ASN A 160 -18.14 -26.83 18.94
CA ASN A 160 -17.10 -27.80 19.29
C ASN A 160 -16.66 -27.68 20.77
N LEU A 161 -16.57 -26.45 21.30
CA LEU A 161 -16.23 -26.22 22.71
C LEU A 161 -17.34 -26.65 23.68
N THR A 162 -18.60 -26.70 23.23
CA THR A 162 -19.72 -27.25 24.04
C THR A 162 -19.77 -28.77 24.09
N ALA A 163 -19.21 -29.47 23.09
CA ALA A 163 -19.26 -30.91 23.04
C ALA A 163 -18.53 -31.54 24.24
N THR A 164 -19.19 -32.51 24.89
CA THR A 164 -18.60 -33.28 25.99
C THR A 164 -17.67 -34.35 25.43
N GLY A 165 -16.38 -34.30 25.80
CA GLY A 165 -15.36 -35.25 25.33
C GLY A 165 -14.66 -34.76 24.06
N ILE A 166 -13.67 -33.88 24.22
CA ILE A 166 -12.83 -33.43 23.10
C ILE A 166 -11.71 -34.47 22.94
N GLU A 167 -11.78 -35.23 21.84
CA GLU A 167 -10.71 -36.15 21.45
C GLU A 167 -9.48 -35.38 20.94
N THR A 168 -8.30 -36.03 20.95
CA THR A 168 -7.03 -35.39 20.52
C THR A 168 -7.04 -34.94 19.06
N ILE A 169 -7.78 -35.61 18.18
CA ILE A 169 -7.93 -35.21 16.78
C ILE A 169 -8.80 -33.94 16.69
N ASN A 170 -9.88 -33.88 17.46
CA ASN A 170 -10.77 -32.72 17.53
C ASN A 170 -10.03 -31.50 18.13
N SER A 171 -9.16 -31.69 19.12
CA SER A 171 -8.36 -30.58 19.69
C SER A 171 -7.40 -29.95 18.68
N ARG A 172 -6.77 -30.75 17.82
CA ARG A 172 -5.90 -30.24 16.75
C ARG A 172 -6.70 -29.45 15.71
N GLU A 173 -7.80 -30.02 15.23
CA GLU A 173 -8.66 -29.36 14.23
C GLU A 173 -9.19 -28.02 14.75
N MET A 174 -9.63 -27.95 16.02
CA MET A 174 -10.03 -26.69 16.64
C MET A 174 -8.89 -25.67 16.75
N ALA A 175 -7.66 -26.10 17.07
CA ALA A 175 -6.52 -25.20 17.11
C ALA A 175 -6.21 -24.63 15.71
N GLU A 176 -6.30 -25.46 14.67
CA GLU A 176 -6.13 -25.02 13.26
C GLU A 176 -7.28 -24.11 12.80
N GLU A 177 -8.52 -24.36 13.23
CA GLU A 177 -9.67 -23.47 13.00
C GLU A 177 -9.51 -22.13 13.69
N TRP A 178 -9.07 -22.13 14.96
CA TRP A 178 -8.76 -20.92 15.70
C TRP A 178 -7.66 -20.13 15.00
N GLN A 179 -6.56 -20.77 14.61
CA GLN A 179 -5.44 -20.10 13.96
C GLN A 179 -5.87 -19.42 12.66
N ARG A 180 -6.69 -20.10 11.84
CA ARG A 180 -7.30 -19.51 10.63
C ARG A 180 -8.18 -18.30 10.98
N ALA A 181 -9.04 -18.41 11.99
CA ALA A 181 -9.89 -17.30 12.43
C ALA A 181 -9.07 -16.10 12.92
N PHE A 182 -8.01 -16.37 13.69
CA PHE A 182 -7.11 -15.36 14.22
C PHE A 182 -6.35 -14.63 13.10
N GLU A 183 -5.84 -15.36 12.10
CA GLU A 183 -5.17 -14.77 10.93
C GLU A 183 -6.10 -13.89 10.09
N VAL A 184 -7.33 -14.35 9.84
CA VAL A 184 -8.37 -13.58 9.13
C VAL A 184 -8.67 -12.29 9.91
N TRP A 185 -8.91 -12.41 11.22
CA TRP A 185 -9.17 -11.24 12.08
C TRP A 185 -7.98 -10.27 12.12
N ASN A 186 -6.76 -10.77 12.29
CA ASN A 186 -5.56 -9.95 12.41
C ASN A 186 -5.27 -9.18 11.11
N THR A 187 -5.40 -9.87 9.97
CA THR A 187 -5.28 -9.24 8.64
C THR A 187 -6.32 -8.15 8.47
N MET A 188 -7.59 -8.46 8.76
CA MET A 188 -8.69 -7.51 8.70
C MET A 188 -8.48 -6.29 9.62
N ALA A 189 -8.05 -6.51 10.86
CA ALA A 189 -7.81 -5.45 11.84
C ALA A 189 -6.66 -4.52 11.40
N ARG A 190 -5.58 -5.09 10.87
CA ARG A 190 -4.42 -4.35 10.32
C ARG A 190 -4.82 -3.55 9.09
N GLU A 191 -5.51 -4.17 8.13
CA GLU A 191 -5.98 -3.49 6.93
C GLU A 191 -6.92 -2.34 7.27
N ALA A 192 -7.87 -2.56 8.18
CA ALA A 192 -8.77 -1.52 8.66
C ALA A 192 -8.00 -0.32 9.24
N ALA A 193 -7.03 -0.58 10.12
CA ALA A 193 -6.19 0.48 10.68
C ALA A 193 -5.41 1.24 9.60
N GLN A 194 -4.81 0.52 8.65
CA GLN A 194 -4.07 1.12 7.54
C GLN A 194 -4.95 1.97 6.63
N TYR A 195 -6.14 1.49 6.28
CA TYR A 195 -7.12 2.25 5.49
C TYR A 195 -7.51 3.54 6.18
N LEU A 196 -7.78 3.49 7.49
CA LEU A 196 -8.14 4.67 8.26
C LEU A 196 -7.00 5.69 8.31
N ALA A 197 -5.76 5.23 8.50
CA ALA A 197 -4.58 6.10 8.49
C ALA A 197 -4.36 6.77 7.12
N ASN A 198 -4.38 5.98 6.03
CA ASN A 198 -4.25 6.48 4.66
C ASN A 198 -5.36 7.49 4.32
N MET A 199 -6.57 7.22 4.77
CA MET A 199 -7.73 8.08 4.54
C MET A 199 -7.59 9.42 5.27
N LEU A 200 -7.17 9.41 6.53
CA LEU A 200 -6.91 10.65 7.29
C LEU A 200 -5.80 11.48 6.67
N GLN A 201 -4.74 10.84 6.17
CA GLN A 201 -3.67 11.54 5.43
C GLN A 201 -4.19 12.15 4.12
N ALA A 202 -4.95 11.40 3.32
CA ALA A 202 -5.55 11.90 2.09
C ALA A 202 -6.51 13.07 2.35
N ALA A 203 -7.23 13.06 3.47
CA ALA A 203 -8.15 14.13 3.86
C ALA A 203 -7.45 15.44 4.27
N GLN A 204 -6.17 15.38 4.68
CA GLN A 204 -5.34 16.52 5.08
C GLN A 204 -4.58 17.16 3.91
N GLN A 205 -4.43 16.45 2.79
CA GLN A 205 -3.82 17.00 1.56
C GLN A 205 -4.79 18.04 0.96
N GLY A 206 -4.44 19.33 1.06
CA GLY A 206 -5.38 20.46 0.94
C GLY A 206 -6.08 20.67 -0.41
N ARG A 207 -5.58 20.09 -1.50
CA ARG A 207 -6.27 20.08 -2.81
C ARG A 207 -5.91 18.80 -3.57
N PRO A 208 -6.74 17.74 -3.50
CA PRO A 208 -6.59 16.63 -4.43
C PRO A 208 -6.94 17.12 -5.84
N ASP A 209 -6.15 16.69 -6.82
CA ASP A 209 -6.57 16.70 -8.22
C ASP A 209 -7.96 16.06 -8.37
N PHE A 210 -8.81 16.54 -9.27
CA PHE A 210 -10.19 16.06 -9.41
C PHE A 210 -10.24 14.55 -9.67
N GLU A 211 -9.31 14.05 -10.48
CA GLU A 211 -9.16 12.62 -10.79
C GLU A 211 -8.70 11.80 -9.57
N ALA A 212 -7.78 12.35 -8.77
CA ALA A 212 -7.33 11.76 -7.51
C ALA A 212 -8.46 11.72 -6.46
N TYR A 213 -9.29 12.77 -6.43
CA TYR A 213 -10.46 12.84 -5.55
C TYR A 213 -11.55 11.84 -5.97
N GLN A 214 -11.79 11.67 -7.26
CA GLN A 214 -12.79 10.73 -7.76
C GLN A 214 -12.40 9.27 -7.47
N SER A 215 -11.12 8.94 -7.64
CA SER A 215 -10.55 7.64 -7.25
C SER A 215 -10.66 7.40 -5.73
N TYR A 216 -10.34 8.42 -4.92
CA TYR A 216 -10.49 8.37 -3.46
C TYR A 216 -11.95 8.19 -3.03
N LYS A 217 -12.89 8.91 -3.65
CA LYS A 217 -14.33 8.79 -3.39
C LYS A 217 -14.85 7.39 -3.69
N ALA A 218 -14.49 6.83 -4.85
CA ALA A 218 -14.88 5.48 -5.24
C ALA A 218 -14.37 4.45 -4.20
N ALA A 219 -13.13 4.61 -3.76
CA ALA A 219 -12.54 3.73 -2.75
C ALA A 219 -13.24 3.85 -1.38
N VAL A 220 -13.53 5.06 -0.91
CA VAL A 220 -14.16 5.26 0.40
C VAL A 220 -15.62 4.80 0.41
N VAL A 221 -16.40 5.17 -0.60
CA VAL A 221 -17.85 4.87 -0.66
C VAL A 221 -18.12 3.39 -0.88
N ALA A 222 -17.32 2.69 -1.70
CA ALA A 222 -17.53 1.28 -1.94
C ALA A 222 -16.95 0.40 -0.82
N TYR A 223 -15.71 0.66 -0.38
CA TYR A 223 -14.97 -0.28 0.48
C TYR A 223 -15.16 0.00 1.98
N VAL A 224 -14.99 1.25 2.41
CA VAL A 224 -15.08 1.61 3.84
C VAL A 224 -16.52 1.52 4.34
N HIS A 225 -17.48 1.93 3.52
CA HIS A 225 -18.89 1.85 3.87
C HIS A 225 -19.37 0.41 4.03
N GLY A 226 -19.10 -0.46 3.04
CA GLY A 226 -19.51 -1.87 3.08
C GLY A 226 -18.92 -2.62 4.28
N PHE A 227 -17.63 -2.40 4.57
CA PHE A 227 -16.99 -2.99 5.74
C PHE A 227 -17.55 -2.43 7.07
N ALA A 228 -17.79 -1.12 7.17
CA ALA A 228 -18.41 -0.53 8.36
C ALA A 228 -19.83 -1.05 8.60
N GLN A 229 -20.61 -1.30 7.54
CA GLN A 229 -21.92 -1.95 7.63
C GLN A 229 -21.80 -3.39 8.13
N ALA A 230 -20.90 -4.19 7.56
CA ALA A 230 -20.64 -5.56 8.02
C ALA A 230 -20.21 -5.57 9.50
N LEU A 231 -19.32 -4.66 9.89
CA LEU A 231 -18.88 -4.52 11.28
C LEU A 231 -20.05 -4.14 12.21
N THR A 232 -21.00 -3.31 11.76
CA THR A 232 -22.22 -3.00 12.49
C THR A 232 -23.09 -4.26 12.72
N GLN A 233 -23.17 -5.14 11.72
CA GLN A 233 -23.95 -6.37 11.77
C GLN A 233 -23.32 -7.45 12.68
N TYR A 234 -22.02 -7.68 12.54
CA TYR A 234 -21.34 -8.82 13.17
C TYR A 234 -20.65 -8.48 14.50
N SER A 235 -20.22 -7.23 14.73
CA SER A 235 -19.50 -6.84 15.96
C SER A 235 -20.27 -7.20 17.24
N ARG A 236 -21.57 -6.88 17.29
CA ARG A 236 -22.41 -7.21 18.46
C ARG A 236 -22.54 -8.72 18.67
N ARG A 237 -22.68 -9.48 17.58
CA ARG A 237 -22.83 -10.94 17.63
C ARG A 237 -21.55 -11.60 18.14
N ILE A 238 -20.41 -11.25 17.53
CA ILE A 238 -19.08 -11.72 17.93
C ILE A 238 -18.80 -11.35 19.40
N ARG A 239 -19.04 -10.09 19.79
CA ARG A 239 -18.87 -9.64 21.17
C ARG A 239 -19.69 -10.47 22.17
N THR A 240 -20.95 -10.76 21.84
CA THR A 240 -21.83 -11.52 22.73
C THR A 240 -21.36 -12.97 22.87
N LEU A 241 -20.92 -13.58 21.77
CA LEU A 241 -20.35 -14.93 21.76
C LEU A 241 -19.05 -15.01 22.58
N LEU A 242 -18.12 -14.08 22.34
CA LEU A 242 -16.87 -14.06 23.09
C LEU A 242 -17.08 -13.77 24.59
N ALA A 243 -18.07 -12.95 24.95
CA ALA A 243 -18.45 -12.74 26.34
C ALA A 243 -19.00 -14.03 26.97
N SER A 244 -19.84 -14.79 26.26
CA SER A 244 -20.34 -16.08 26.78
C SER A 244 -19.21 -17.09 26.95
N TRP A 245 -18.17 -17.07 26.11
CA TRP A 245 -17.00 -17.92 26.27
C TRP A 245 -16.26 -17.66 27.58
N HIS A 246 -16.16 -16.38 27.97
CA HIS A 246 -15.55 -16.01 29.24
C HIS A 246 -16.41 -16.47 30.43
N GLU A 247 -17.73 -16.28 30.38
CA GLU A 247 -18.63 -16.66 31.48
C GLU A 247 -18.74 -18.19 31.67
N THR A 248 -18.60 -18.96 30.59
CA THR A 248 -18.75 -20.42 30.61
C THR A 248 -17.45 -21.19 30.80
N GLY A 249 -16.30 -20.50 30.91
CA GLY A 249 -14.96 -21.12 30.99
C GLY A 249 -14.44 -21.69 29.66
N LYS A 250 -15.18 -21.50 28.56
CA LYS A 250 -14.74 -21.91 27.22
C LYS A 250 -13.49 -21.15 26.76
N LYS A 251 -13.33 -19.89 27.20
CA LYS A 251 -12.13 -19.08 26.93
C LYS A 251 -10.88 -19.81 27.40
N GLU A 252 -10.85 -20.21 28.66
CA GLU A 252 -9.71 -20.89 29.28
C GLU A 252 -9.44 -22.24 28.62
N ARG A 253 -10.51 -23.00 28.30
CA ARG A 253 -10.41 -24.26 27.57
C ARG A 253 -9.79 -24.09 26.18
N LEU A 254 -10.23 -23.08 25.44
CA LEU A 254 -9.69 -22.77 24.12
C LEU A 254 -8.21 -22.38 24.20
N VAL A 255 -7.81 -21.58 25.18
CA VAL A 255 -6.40 -21.23 25.43
C VAL A 255 -5.55 -22.47 25.62
N GLU A 256 -6.00 -23.43 26.44
CA GLU A 256 -5.28 -24.69 26.67
C GLU A 256 -5.12 -25.51 25.38
N ILE A 257 -6.18 -25.61 24.58
CA ILE A 257 -6.16 -26.30 23.28
C ILE A 257 -5.15 -25.64 22.34
N ILE A 258 -5.16 -24.31 22.23
CA ILE A 258 -4.25 -23.57 21.35
C ILE A 258 -2.80 -23.77 21.81
N ALA A 259 -2.53 -23.66 23.12
CA ALA A 259 -1.19 -23.81 23.69
C ALA A 259 -0.57 -25.18 23.38
N GLN A 260 -1.38 -26.25 23.36
CA GLN A 260 -0.93 -27.61 23.05
C GLN A 260 -0.49 -27.80 21.59
N HIS A 261 -1.02 -26.99 20.67
CA HIS A 261 -0.83 -27.14 19.22
C HIS A 261 -0.13 -25.94 18.56
N LEU A 262 0.26 -24.93 19.34
CA LEU A 262 1.15 -23.86 18.89
C LEU A 262 2.53 -24.45 18.59
N GLU A 263 2.90 -24.48 17.30
CA GLU A 263 4.26 -24.87 16.93
C GLU A 263 5.25 -23.81 17.47
N PRO A 264 6.33 -24.22 18.17
CA PRO A 264 7.36 -23.29 18.57
C PRO A 264 8.01 -22.69 17.31
N PRO A 265 8.27 -21.38 17.28
CA PRO A 265 8.82 -20.71 16.10
C PRO A 265 10.25 -21.20 15.82
N ALA A 266 10.38 -22.18 14.93
CA ALA A 266 11.61 -22.81 14.42
C ALA A 266 12.62 -23.29 15.49
N PRO A 267 13.19 -24.51 15.35
CA PRO A 267 14.18 -25.02 16.29
C PRO A 267 15.54 -24.33 16.04
N THR A 268 15.72 -23.11 16.52
CA THR A 268 17.06 -22.67 16.92
C THR A 268 17.34 -23.29 18.29
N LEU A 269 18.50 -23.93 18.41
CA LEU A 269 18.90 -24.76 19.57
C LEU A 269 18.91 -24.03 20.93
N GLU A 270 18.65 -22.71 20.96
CA GLU A 270 18.84 -21.87 22.13
C GLU A 270 17.55 -21.26 22.73
N SER A 271 16.38 -21.42 22.10
CA SER A 271 15.12 -20.90 22.67
C SER A 271 13.96 -21.86 22.46
N ARG A 272 13.96 -22.97 23.20
CA ARG A 272 12.77 -23.81 23.31
C ARG A 272 11.77 -23.05 24.19
N SER A 273 10.73 -22.48 23.57
CA SER A 273 9.63 -21.83 24.29
C SER A 273 9.14 -22.75 25.40
N THR A 274 9.05 -22.23 26.62
CA THR A 274 8.52 -23.00 27.74
C THR A 274 7.02 -23.21 27.55
N GLU A 275 6.45 -24.21 28.22
CA GLU A 275 5.00 -24.46 28.20
C GLU A 275 4.21 -23.23 28.68
N ASP A 276 4.75 -22.50 29.66
CA ASP A 276 4.20 -21.24 30.15
C ASP A 276 4.23 -20.14 29.06
N ASP A 277 5.27 -20.06 28.24
CA ASP A 277 5.36 -19.08 27.15
C ASP A 277 4.28 -19.35 26.07
N LEU A 278 4.08 -20.61 25.70
CA LEU A 278 3.06 -21.01 24.72
C LEU A 278 1.65 -20.73 25.23
N LEU A 279 1.42 -21.00 26.52
CA LEU A 279 0.14 -20.73 27.18
C LEU A 279 -0.13 -19.22 27.28
N GLN A 280 0.89 -18.42 27.57
CA GLN A 280 0.76 -16.97 27.57
C GLN A 280 0.49 -16.41 26.17
N GLU A 281 1.14 -16.94 25.14
CA GLU A 281 0.89 -16.54 23.75
C GLU A 281 -0.55 -16.88 23.32
N ALA A 282 -1.03 -18.09 23.61
CA ALA A 282 -2.42 -18.47 23.38
C ALA A 282 -3.41 -17.51 24.08
N ARG A 283 -3.13 -17.14 25.34
CA ARG A 283 -3.93 -16.14 26.08
C ARG A 283 -3.92 -14.79 25.37
N ASN A 284 -2.75 -14.31 24.94
CA ASN A 284 -2.61 -13.04 24.24
C ASN A 284 -3.45 -13.01 22.96
N GLN A 285 -3.44 -14.08 22.16
CA GLN A 285 -4.23 -14.16 20.93
C GLN A 285 -5.73 -14.04 21.21
N VAL A 286 -6.25 -14.84 22.15
CA VAL A 286 -7.69 -14.83 22.49
C VAL A 286 -8.09 -13.46 23.05
N GLU A 287 -7.29 -12.90 23.95
CA GLU A 287 -7.58 -11.59 24.55
C GLU A 287 -7.48 -10.44 23.54
N ALA A 288 -6.55 -10.49 22.58
CA ALA A 288 -6.43 -9.49 21.54
C ALA A 288 -7.72 -9.41 20.71
N MET A 289 -8.27 -10.56 20.29
CA MET A 289 -9.54 -10.61 19.55
C MET A 289 -10.70 -10.11 20.41
N MET A 290 -10.83 -10.59 21.65
CA MET A 290 -11.87 -10.15 22.58
C MET A 290 -11.83 -8.63 22.81
N ASN A 291 -10.65 -8.08 23.09
CA ASN A 291 -10.44 -6.66 23.34
C ASN A 291 -10.76 -5.80 22.11
N TRP A 292 -10.51 -6.31 20.90
CA TRP A 292 -10.81 -5.59 19.67
C TRP A 292 -12.31 -5.42 19.46
N PHE A 293 -13.10 -6.46 19.76
CA PHE A 293 -14.56 -6.44 19.65
C PHE A 293 -15.29 -5.86 20.86
N ALA A 294 -14.61 -5.67 22.00
CA ALA A 294 -15.19 -5.14 23.22
C ALA A 294 -15.83 -3.75 23.03
N LEU A 295 -16.80 -3.44 23.90
CA LEU A 295 -17.62 -2.24 23.78
C LEU A 295 -16.76 -0.97 23.94
N GLY A 296 -16.89 -0.04 22.99
CA GLY A 296 -16.12 1.21 22.96
C GLY A 296 -14.65 1.06 22.55
N LYS A 297 -14.21 -0.12 22.09
CA LYS A 297 -12.83 -0.38 21.67
C LYS A 297 -12.65 -0.24 20.16
N ASN A 298 -11.68 -0.95 19.59
CA ASN A 298 -11.18 -0.76 18.23
C ASN A 298 -12.26 -0.94 17.16
N ALA A 299 -13.09 -1.99 17.26
CA ALA A 299 -14.20 -2.22 16.33
C ALA A 299 -15.20 -1.04 16.32
N ASP A 300 -15.63 -0.58 17.50
CA ASP A 300 -16.59 0.52 17.63
C ASP A 300 -16.00 1.86 17.18
N SER A 301 -14.74 2.12 17.52
CA SER A 301 -13.99 3.32 17.12
C SER A 301 -13.81 3.37 15.60
N PHE A 302 -13.34 2.26 15.01
CA PHE A 302 -13.17 2.14 13.56
C PHE A 302 -14.50 2.36 12.85
N ARG A 303 -15.58 1.67 13.26
CA ARG A 303 -16.92 1.82 12.68
C ARG A 303 -17.38 3.28 12.70
N ARG A 304 -17.25 3.97 13.84
CA ARG A 304 -17.65 5.37 14.00
C ARG A 304 -16.86 6.29 13.08
N ASN A 305 -15.54 6.13 13.05
CA ASN A 305 -14.65 6.97 12.24
C ASN A 305 -14.86 6.72 10.74
N ALA A 306 -15.01 5.46 10.33
CA ALA A 306 -15.30 5.07 8.96
C ALA A 306 -16.59 5.73 8.45
N LEU A 307 -17.69 5.64 9.21
CA LEU A 307 -18.96 6.28 8.83
C LEU A 307 -18.86 7.81 8.76
N ALA A 308 -18.20 8.44 9.75
CA ALA A 308 -18.01 9.88 9.75
C ALA A 308 -17.18 10.37 8.57
N GLU A 309 -16.18 9.60 8.13
CA GLU A 309 -15.37 9.95 6.97
C GLU A 309 -16.12 9.71 5.66
N VAL A 310 -16.92 8.65 5.54
CA VAL A 310 -17.83 8.48 4.39
C VAL A 310 -18.73 9.70 4.25
N ASP A 311 -19.32 10.18 5.35
CA ASP A 311 -20.15 11.40 5.34
C ASP A 311 -19.37 12.64 4.89
N LYS A 312 -18.13 12.82 5.36
CA LYS A 312 -17.26 13.93 4.93
C LYS A 312 -16.93 13.84 3.45
N VAL A 313 -16.62 12.64 2.94
CA VAL A 313 -16.34 12.43 1.51
C VAL A 313 -17.57 12.74 0.67
N VAL A 314 -18.76 12.28 1.06
CA VAL A 314 -20.00 12.59 0.35
C VAL A 314 -20.28 14.10 0.33
N ARG A 315 -20.11 14.80 1.46
CA ARG A 315 -20.26 16.27 1.54
C ARG A 315 -19.23 17.02 0.71
N ARG A 316 -17.95 16.62 0.75
CA ARG A 316 -16.92 17.21 -0.11
C ARG A 316 -17.24 16.98 -1.58
N ALA A 317 -17.81 15.83 -1.93
CA ALA A 317 -18.16 15.51 -3.31
C ALA A 317 -19.32 16.39 -3.80
N SER A 318 -20.32 16.65 -2.94
CA SER A 318 -21.40 17.58 -3.29
C SER A 318 -20.90 19.01 -3.44
N VAL A 319 -20.01 19.48 -2.56
CA VAL A 319 -19.40 20.82 -2.66
C VAL A 319 -18.53 20.94 -3.90
N LEU A 320 -17.70 19.95 -4.20
CA LEU A 320 -16.87 19.94 -5.41
C LEU A 320 -17.72 19.85 -6.68
N SER A 321 -18.80 19.05 -6.68
CA SER A 321 -19.74 19.00 -7.81
C SER A 321 -20.48 20.33 -8.01
N ALA A 322 -20.78 21.04 -6.92
CA ALA A 322 -21.38 22.37 -6.97
C ALA A 322 -20.36 23.43 -7.44
N SER A 323 -19.11 23.36 -6.98
CA SER A 323 -18.05 24.28 -7.40
C SER A 323 -17.60 24.07 -8.85
N ILE A 324 -17.66 22.85 -9.36
CA ILE A 324 -17.30 22.52 -10.74
C ILE A 324 -18.44 22.85 -11.71
N ARG A 325 -19.69 22.85 -11.25
CA ARG A 325 -20.84 23.28 -12.05
C ARG A 325 -21.10 24.75 -11.79
N PRO A 326 -20.78 25.66 -12.72
CA PRO A 326 -21.11 27.06 -12.54
C PRO A 326 -22.60 27.23 -12.22
N ASN A 327 -22.95 28.19 -11.37
CA ASN A 327 -24.32 28.52 -11.02
C ASN A 327 -25.13 28.89 -12.29
N ALA A 328 -25.73 27.89 -12.93
CA ALA A 328 -26.38 28.02 -14.22
C ALA A 328 -27.85 28.42 -14.04
N ASN A 329 -28.09 29.66 -13.62
CA ASN A 329 -29.43 30.25 -13.72
C ASN A 329 -29.69 30.58 -15.20
N TYR A 330 -30.48 29.73 -15.86
CA TYR A 330 -30.81 29.87 -17.29
C TYR A 330 -31.40 31.25 -17.63
N ALA A 331 -32.24 31.81 -16.76
CA ALA A 331 -32.81 33.15 -16.97
C ALA A 331 -31.75 34.25 -16.83
N ALA A 332 -30.83 34.13 -15.87
CA ALA A 332 -29.71 35.06 -15.72
C ALA A 332 -28.73 34.97 -16.92
N ASN A 333 -28.50 33.77 -17.44
CA ASN A 333 -27.66 33.54 -18.62
C ASN A 333 -28.24 34.18 -19.88
N LEU A 334 -29.55 34.02 -20.12
CA LEU A 334 -30.25 34.70 -21.22
C LEU A 334 -30.23 36.23 -21.04
N HIS A 335 -30.37 36.71 -19.81
CA HIS A 335 -30.29 38.14 -19.50
C HIS A 335 -28.89 38.71 -19.79
N MET A 336 -27.83 38.02 -19.37
CA MET A 336 -26.44 38.39 -19.66
C MET A 336 -26.15 38.39 -21.16
N LEU A 337 -26.62 37.37 -21.89
CA LEU A 337 -26.51 37.33 -23.35
C LEU A 337 -27.22 38.52 -24.00
N ALA A 338 -28.43 38.87 -23.54
CA ALA A 338 -29.15 40.04 -24.01
C ALA A 338 -28.38 41.34 -23.76
N GLN A 339 -27.76 41.51 -22.59
CA GLN A 339 -26.91 42.68 -22.31
C GLN A 339 -25.69 42.76 -23.22
N GLN A 340 -25.04 41.63 -23.53
CA GLN A 340 -23.90 41.60 -24.46
C GLN A 340 -24.32 41.92 -25.89
N LEU A 341 -25.47 41.41 -26.35
CA LEU A 341 -26.04 41.76 -27.65
C LEU A 341 -26.38 43.25 -27.75
N LEU A 342 -26.87 43.85 -26.66
CA LEU A 342 -27.15 45.29 -26.59
C LEU A 342 -25.89 46.16 -26.63
N ARG A 343 -24.74 45.63 -26.18
CA ARG A 343 -23.45 46.33 -26.19
C ARG A 343 -22.67 46.11 -27.49
N ALA A 344 -23.17 45.30 -28.42
CA ALA A 344 -22.48 45.04 -29.68
C ALA A 344 -22.43 46.30 -30.54
N ASN A 345 -21.26 46.54 -31.17
CA ASN A 345 -20.99 47.76 -31.92
C ASN A 345 -21.89 47.93 -33.16
N ASN A 346 -22.36 46.82 -33.74
CA ASN A 346 -23.24 46.80 -34.89
C ASN A 346 -24.07 45.50 -34.94
N GLY A 347 -25.09 45.49 -35.80
CA GLY A 347 -25.99 44.34 -35.96
C GLY A 347 -25.30 43.07 -36.45
N GLU A 348 -24.21 43.20 -37.21
CA GLU A 348 -23.43 42.06 -37.69
C GLU A 348 -22.70 41.34 -36.55
N THR A 349 -22.05 42.08 -35.65
CA THR A 349 -21.40 41.55 -34.44
C THR A 349 -22.44 40.94 -33.50
N ALA A 350 -23.60 41.58 -33.33
CA ALA A 350 -24.70 41.02 -32.53
C ALA A 350 -25.18 39.68 -33.11
N GLN A 351 -25.34 39.59 -34.44
CA GLN A 351 -25.77 38.37 -35.11
C GLN A 351 -24.72 37.26 -35.05
N GLN A 352 -23.43 37.60 -35.14
CA GLN A 352 -22.33 36.65 -34.94
C GLN A 352 -22.30 36.11 -33.50
N LEU A 353 -22.43 36.98 -32.49
CA LEU A 353 -22.52 36.59 -31.07
C LEU A 353 -23.73 35.70 -30.81
N PHE A 354 -24.90 36.05 -31.35
CA PHE A 354 -26.11 35.24 -31.26
C PHE A 354 -25.88 33.86 -31.90
N SER A 355 -25.34 33.83 -33.12
CA SER A 355 -25.06 32.57 -33.80
C SER A 355 -24.09 31.68 -33.02
N LEU A 356 -23.06 32.26 -32.39
CA LEU A 356 -22.09 31.53 -31.57
C LEU A 356 -22.71 31.00 -30.27
N ALA A 357 -23.54 31.80 -29.60
CA ALA A 357 -24.19 31.43 -28.36
C ALA A 357 -25.24 30.31 -28.54
N PHE A 358 -25.93 30.27 -29.69
CA PHE A 358 -26.99 29.29 -29.96
C PHE A 358 -26.59 28.15 -30.90
N ALA A 359 -25.44 28.24 -31.59
CA ALA A 359 -24.88 27.13 -32.37
C ALA A 359 -24.02 26.18 -31.52
N ASN A 360 -23.74 26.53 -30.27
CA ASN A 360 -23.11 25.62 -29.31
C ASN A 360 -24.18 25.11 -28.32
N LEU A 361 -24.27 23.79 -28.14
CA LEU A 361 -25.28 23.18 -27.26
C LEU A 361 -24.98 23.40 -25.77
N LEU A 362 -23.79 23.92 -25.45
CA LEU A 362 -23.33 24.22 -24.09
C LEU A 362 -22.67 25.61 -24.04
N PRO A 363 -22.77 26.34 -22.91
CA PRO A 363 -21.98 27.55 -22.69
C PRO A 363 -20.49 27.22 -22.86
N VAL A 364 -19.74 28.03 -23.60
CA VAL A 364 -18.29 27.83 -23.87
C VAL A 364 -17.45 27.84 -22.56
N HIS A 365 -18.04 28.36 -21.50
CA HIS A 365 -17.51 28.41 -20.13
C HIS A 365 -17.84 27.14 -19.32
N LEU A 366 -18.43 26.10 -19.92
CA LEU A 366 -18.92 24.92 -19.21
C LEU A 366 -18.39 23.64 -19.89
N PRO A 367 -17.57 22.83 -19.18
CA PRO A 367 -17.08 21.55 -19.69
C PRO A 367 -18.21 20.61 -20.14
N GLU A 368 -18.01 19.93 -21.26
CA GLU A 368 -18.98 18.98 -21.85
C GLU A 368 -19.37 17.84 -20.89
N SER A 369 -18.49 17.51 -19.94
CA SER A 369 -18.69 16.52 -18.88
C SER A 369 -19.70 16.94 -17.79
N LEU A 370 -20.18 18.18 -17.80
CA LEU A 370 -21.04 18.77 -16.77
C LEU A 370 -22.44 19.12 -17.24
N ALA A 371 -22.77 18.81 -18.49
CA ALA A 371 -24.11 18.96 -19.06
C ALA A 371 -25.13 18.05 -18.33
N GLY A 372 -26.03 18.63 -17.55
CA GLY A 372 -27.08 17.91 -16.81
C GLY A 372 -28.15 18.85 -16.26
N THR A 373 -29.24 18.30 -15.69
CA THR A 373 -30.40 19.08 -15.25
C THR A 373 -30.03 20.10 -14.14
N PRO A 374 -30.20 21.43 -14.36
CA PRO A 374 -29.63 22.51 -13.51
C PRO A 374 -30.33 22.79 -12.18
N SER A 375 -31.45 22.14 -11.86
CA SER A 375 -32.46 22.77 -11.00
C SER A 375 -32.24 22.64 -9.47
N ALA A 376 -31.16 22.02 -9.00
CA ALA A 376 -30.97 21.72 -7.57
C ALA A 376 -29.82 22.50 -6.89
N THR A 377 -29.03 23.28 -7.63
CA THR A 377 -27.75 23.83 -7.11
C THR A 377 -27.63 25.35 -7.23
N TYR A 378 -28.74 26.07 -7.43
CA TYR A 378 -28.73 27.53 -7.51
C TYR A 378 -28.41 28.16 -6.14
N ASP A 379 -27.25 28.81 -6.04
CA ASP A 379 -26.89 29.74 -4.95
C ASP A 379 -26.93 31.18 -5.47
N ALA A 380 -27.68 32.06 -4.81
CA ALA A 380 -27.86 33.45 -5.22
C ALA A 380 -26.65 34.34 -4.91
N THR A 381 -25.67 33.84 -4.14
CA THR A 381 -24.50 34.60 -3.69
C THR A 381 -23.28 34.49 -4.63
N GLU A 382 -23.29 33.55 -5.57
CA GLU A 382 -22.18 33.35 -6.51
C GLU A 382 -22.47 33.94 -7.90
N GLY A 383 -21.41 34.39 -8.58
CA GLY A 383 -21.48 35.00 -9.92
C GLY A 383 -21.83 34.01 -11.03
N SER A 384 -22.25 34.53 -12.19
CA SER A 384 -22.61 33.71 -13.36
C SER A 384 -21.36 33.14 -14.04
N ALA A 385 -21.45 31.91 -14.56
CA ALA A 385 -20.43 31.23 -15.39
C ALA A 385 -19.84 32.11 -16.50
N TRP A 386 -20.63 33.06 -17.01
CA TRP A 386 -20.25 33.99 -18.09
C TRP A 386 -19.27 35.08 -17.64
N GLN A 387 -19.01 35.23 -16.35
CA GLN A 387 -18.06 36.19 -15.80
C GLN A 387 -16.65 35.60 -15.66
N GLU A 388 -16.51 34.28 -15.82
CA GLU A 388 -15.24 33.56 -15.76
C GLU A 388 -14.61 33.47 -17.16
N PRO A 389 -13.27 33.31 -17.26
CA PRO A 389 -12.61 33.08 -18.54
C PRO A 389 -13.15 31.81 -19.22
N PRO A 390 -13.18 31.74 -20.57
CA PRO A 390 -13.66 30.55 -21.27
C PRO A 390 -12.71 29.37 -21.05
N ASP A 391 -13.26 28.22 -20.66
CA ASP A 391 -12.51 26.97 -20.51
C ASP A 391 -12.00 26.43 -21.86
N VAL A 392 -12.74 26.72 -22.93
CA VAL A 392 -12.37 26.34 -24.31
C VAL A 392 -12.02 27.58 -25.12
N ASN A 393 -10.73 27.73 -25.45
CA ASN A 393 -10.27 28.74 -26.39
C ASN A 393 -10.65 28.34 -27.83
N LEU A 394 -11.82 28.80 -28.29
CA LEU A 394 -12.25 28.63 -29.68
C LEU A 394 -11.48 29.59 -30.59
N ARG A 395 -10.54 29.06 -31.39
CA ARG A 395 -9.93 29.80 -32.49
C ARG A 395 -10.94 29.89 -33.64
N LEU A 396 -11.70 30.99 -33.67
CA LEU A 396 -12.58 31.29 -34.78
C LEU A 396 -11.72 31.60 -36.02
N ARG A 397 -11.79 30.74 -37.04
CA ARG A 397 -11.25 31.08 -38.35
C ARG A 397 -12.27 31.94 -39.09
N PRO A 398 -11.88 33.09 -39.67
CA PRO A 398 -12.79 33.87 -40.49
C PRO A 398 -13.23 33.03 -41.70
N ILE A 399 -14.53 32.78 -41.82
CA ILE A 399 -15.10 32.14 -43.01
C ILE A 399 -15.18 33.19 -44.11
N SER A 400 -14.03 33.47 -44.74
CA SER A 400 -14.02 34.02 -46.09
C SER A 400 -14.48 32.90 -47.03
N ARG A 401 -15.55 33.14 -47.80
CA ARG A 401 -16.12 32.16 -48.76
C ARG A 401 -15.14 31.71 -49.85
N ALA A 402 -13.91 32.24 -49.90
CA ALA A 402 -12.98 32.02 -50.99
C ALA A 402 -11.98 30.86 -50.83
N ASN A 403 -11.74 30.31 -49.63
CA ASN A 403 -10.69 29.29 -49.45
C ASN A 403 -11.16 28.06 -48.67
N ARG A 404 -11.60 27.02 -49.41
CA ARG A 404 -11.62 25.62 -48.95
C ARG A 404 -10.39 24.93 -49.53
N GLY A 405 -9.31 24.88 -48.75
CA GLY A 405 -8.14 24.08 -49.04
C GLY A 405 -7.32 23.89 -47.77
N ASP A 406 -6.87 22.66 -47.52
CA ASP A 406 -5.96 22.34 -46.42
C ASP A 406 -4.64 23.06 -46.64
N HIS A 407 -4.20 23.83 -45.64
CA HIS A 407 -2.85 24.38 -45.60
C HIS A 407 -2.15 24.04 -44.28
N PRO A 408 -0.85 23.73 -44.33
CA PRO A 408 -0.06 23.25 -43.19
C PRO A 408 0.13 24.35 -42.13
N LEU A 409 0.43 23.91 -40.91
CA LEU A 409 0.77 24.78 -39.77
C LEU A 409 2.07 25.53 -40.09
N GLU A 410 1.97 26.82 -40.41
CA GLU A 410 3.16 27.69 -40.44
C GLU A 410 3.40 28.34 -39.08
N ASP A 411 4.68 28.44 -38.74
CA ASP A 411 5.23 28.95 -37.48
C ASP A 411 4.78 30.38 -37.18
N PRO A 412 4.72 30.76 -35.88
CA PRO A 412 4.32 32.11 -35.48
C PRO A 412 5.28 33.15 -36.06
N VAL A 413 4.72 34.13 -36.76
CA VAL A 413 5.45 35.31 -37.23
C VAL A 413 6.00 36.07 -36.02
N ILE A 414 7.33 36.11 -35.90
CA ILE A 414 8.03 36.94 -34.91
C ILE A 414 8.00 38.38 -35.41
N ASP A 415 7.39 39.26 -34.63
CA ASP A 415 7.36 40.69 -34.90
C ASP A 415 8.74 41.30 -34.63
N ASN A 416 9.44 41.69 -35.70
CA ASN A 416 10.67 42.46 -35.64
C ASN A 416 10.36 43.92 -35.98
N ARG A 417 9.78 44.64 -35.01
CA ARG A 417 10.01 46.05 -34.62
C ARG A 417 8.71 46.83 -34.40
N THR A 418 8.70 47.53 -33.26
CA THR A 418 8.01 48.80 -32.90
C THR A 418 6.49 48.80 -32.78
#